data_AF-A0A7Z2PWC0-F1
#
_entry.id   AF-A0A7Z2PWC0-F1
#
_cell.length_a   1.000
_cell.length_b   1.000
_cell.length_c   1.000
_cell.angle_alpha   90.00
_cell.angle_beta   90.00
_cell.angle_gamma   90.00
#
_symmetry.space_group_name_H-M   'P 1'
#
loop_
_entity.id
_entity.type
_entity.pdbx_description
1 polymer ?
#
loop_
_entity_poly.entity_id
_entity_poly.type
_entity_poly.pdbx_seq_one_letter_code
_entity_poly.pdbx_strand_id
1 'polypeptide(L)'
;MFAPAPSFADVLRCKVEGYSEDIFITTSPDTNSSDGQFARIGISRGIGNRAIVVADRMGATAFVELNADDTPVGLLTVQKDLRVIKSSHSIDPFGMVLAPSQNAGVCTRSR
;
A
#
# COMPACT_ATOMS: atom_id res chain seq x y z
N MET A 1 23.22 -9.22 -21.21
CA MET A 1 22.57 -9.79 -20.02
C MET A 1 21.39 -8.90 -19.66
N PHE A 2 20.18 -9.32 -20.02
CA PHE A 2 18.96 -8.64 -19.58
C PHE A 2 18.75 -9.04 -18.11
N ALA A 3 18.69 -8.05 -17.21
CA ALA A 3 18.27 -8.28 -15.84
C ALA A 3 16.86 -8.90 -15.86
N PRO A 4 16.57 -9.92 -15.05
CA PRO A 4 15.20 -10.40 -14.94
C PRO A 4 14.33 -9.23 -14.48
N ALA A 5 13.32 -8.89 -15.30
CA ALA A 5 12.24 -8.03 -14.85
C ALA A 5 11.62 -8.66 -13.60
N PRO A 6 11.27 -7.87 -12.57
CA PRO A 6 10.62 -8.41 -11.38
C PRO A 6 9.36 -9.17 -11.80
N SER A 7 9.31 -10.47 -11.51
CA SER A 7 8.17 -11.31 -11.83
C SER A 7 6.97 -10.88 -10.97
N PHE A 8 5.98 -10.32 -11.64
CA PHE A 8 4.54 -10.25 -11.34
C PHE A 8 4.04 -10.82 -10.00
N ALA A 9 3.32 -9.97 -9.26
CA ALA A 9 2.46 -10.22 -8.10
C ALA A 9 3.13 -10.55 -6.74
N ASP A 10 4.09 -9.73 -6.30
CA ASP A 10 4.46 -9.71 -4.88
C ASP A 10 3.28 -9.15 -4.05
N VAL A 11 2.56 -10.05 -3.37
CA VAL A 11 1.57 -9.71 -2.36
C VAL A 11 2.26 -9.62 -1.01
N LEU A 12 2.24 -8.45 -0.39
CA LEU A 12 2.68 -8.27 0.98
C LEU A 12 1.50 -8.46 1.93
N ARG A 13 1.64 -9.34 2.92
CA ARG A 13 0.72 -9.45 4.06
C ARG A 13 1.36 -8.77 5.25
N CYS A 14 0.73 -7.71 5.74
CA CYS A 14 1.26 -6.81 6.75
C CYS A 14 0.42 -6.88 8.02
N LYS A 15 1.07 -7.22 9.13
CA LYS A 15 0.47 -7.13 10.46
C LYS A 15 0.84 -5.80 11.06
N VAL A 16 -0.14 -4.91 11.20
CA VAL A 16 0.04 -3.54 11.71
C VAL A 16 -0.58 -3.44 13.09
N GLU A 17 0.12 -2.83 14.03
CA GLU A 17 -0.37 -2.61 15.38
C GLU A 17 -1.66 -1.78 15.36
N GLY A 18 -2.62 -2.06 16.25
CA GLY A 18 -3.90 -1.36 16.29
C GLY A 18 -4.89 -1.72 15.17
N TYR A 19 -4.52 -2.58 14.22
CA TYR A 19 -5.45 -3.19 13.26
C TYR A 19 -5.78 -4.62 13.72
N SER A 20 -7.06 -4.98 13.70
CA SER A 20 -7.53 -6.33 14.04
C SER A 20 -7.24 -7.35 12.94
N GLU A 21 -7.08 -6.88 11.71
CA GLU A 21 -6.90 -7.70 10.52
C GLU A 21 -5.56 -7.39 9.84
N ASP A 22 -5.04 -8.36 9.10
CA ASP A 22 -3.86 -8.15 8.28
C ASP A 22 -4.20 -7.34 7.04
N ILE A 23 -3.28 -6.46 6.66
CA ILE A 23 -3.39 -5.62 5.48
C ILE A 23 -2.63 -6.29 4.33
N PHE A 24 -3.29 -6.45 3.20
CA PHE A 24 -2.71 -7.00 1.98
C PHE A 24 -2.38 -5.87 1.01
N ILE A 25 -1.14 -5.84 0.53
CA ILE A 25 -0.66 -4.89 -0.48
C ILE A 25 -0.33 -5.68 -1.74
N THR A 26 -1.04 -5.38 -2.83
CA THR A 26 -0.82 -5.98 -4.14
C THR A 26 -0.21 -4.93 -5.05
N THR A 27 1.09 -5.08 -5.36
CA THR A 27 1.91 -4.07 -6.06
C THR A 27 1.83 -4.15 -7.58
N SER A 28 1.42 -5.29 -8.12
CA SER A 28 1.18 -5.47 -9.56
C SER A 28 -0.25 -5.09 -9.88
N PRO A 29 -0.52 -4.44 -11.03
CA PRO A 29 -1.88 -4.38 -11.52
C PRO A 29 -2.39 -5.80 -11.67
N ASP A 30 -3.48 -6.10 -10.96
CA ASP A 30 -4.26 -7.28 -11.24
C ASP A 30 -4.73 -7.14 -12.68
N THR A 31 -4.30 -8.04 -13.57
CA THR A 31 -4.72 -8.04 -14.97
C THR A 31 -6.23 -8.26 -15.13
N ASN A 32 -6.94 -8.58 -14.03
CA ASN A 32 -8.40 -8.66 -13.96
C ASN A 32 -9.07 -7.35 -13.50
N SER A 33 -8.30 -6.31 -13.17
CA SER A 33 -8.81 -5.00 -12.76
C SER A 33 -8.82 -4.03 -13.94
N SER A 34 -9.96 -3.37 -14.19
CA SER A 34 -10.09 -2.26 -15.15
C SER A 34 -9.10 -1.11 -14.90
N ASP A 35 -8.57 -1.03 -13.68
CA ASP A 35 -7.74 0.06 -13.18
C ASP A 35 -6.23 -0.27 -13.23
N GLY A 36 -5.80 -1.09 -14.20
CA GLY A 36 -4.52 -1.83 -14.33
C GLY A 36 -3.19 -1.05 -14.24
N GLN A 37 -3.13 0.04 -13.48
CA GLN A 37 -1.95 0.80 -13.10
C GLN A 37 -1.80 1.01 -11.58
N PHE A 38 -2.87 0.80 -10.79
CA PHE A 38 -2.83 1.05 -9.34
C PHE A 38 -2.53 -0.21 -8.53
N ALA A 39 -1.79 -0.04 -7.43
CA ALA A 39 -1.69 -1.05 -6.38
C ALA A 39 -3.01 -1.14 -5.60
N ARG A 40 -3.22 -2.23 -4.87
CA ARG A 40 -4.38 -2.43 -3.98
C ARG A 40 -3.93 -2.60 -2.54
N ILE A 41 -4.58 -1.87 -1.63
CA ILE A 41 -4.39 -2.00 -0.17
C ILE A 41 -5.74 -2.35 0.45
N GLY A 42 -5.84 -3.48 1.14
CA GLY A 42 -7.08 -3.85 1.81
C GLY A 42 -6.99 -5.13 2.63
N ILE A 43 -8.13 -5.72 2.92
CA ILE A 43 -8.27 -6.88 3.81
C ILE A 43 -7.97 -8.22 3.11
N SER A 44 -7.79 -8.22 1.79
CA SER A 44 -7.43 -9.42 1.03
C SER A 44 -6.70 -9.06 -0.26
N ARG A 45 -6.14 -10.08 -0.93
CA ARG A 45 -5.33 -9.93 -2.13
C ARG A 45 -6.15 -9.30 -3.26
N GLY A 46 -5.63 -8.26 -3.90
CA GLY A 46 -6.31 -7.56 -5.01
C GLY A 46 -7.57 -6.77 -4.64
N ILE A 47 -8.05 -6.84 -3.39
CA ILE A 47 -9.28 -6.19 -2.94
C ILE A 47 -8.94 -5.09 -1.95
N GLY A 48 -9.42 -3.88 -2.23
CA GLY A 48 -9.24 -2.71 -1.37
C GLY A 48 -9.09 -1.42 -2.15
N ASN A 49 -8.64 -0.39 -1.45
CA ASN A 49 -8.45 0.94 -2.00
C ASN A 49 -7.30 0.95 -3.02
N ARG A 50 -7.44 1.80 -4.04
CA ARG A 50 -6.39 2.02 -5.02
C ARG A 50 -5.24 2.75 -4.34
N ALA A 51 -4.01 2.43 -4.73
CA ALA A 51 -2.84 3.13 -4.23
C ALA A 51 -1.84 3.47 -5.33
N ILE A 52 -1.32 4.69 -5.29
CA ILE A 52 -0.18 5.10 -6.10
C ILE A 52 1.10 4.60 -5.42
N VAL A 53 1.99 3.99 -6.18
CA VAL A 53 3.24 3.44 -5.69
C VAL A 53 4.39 4.37 -6.02
N VAL A 54 5.15 4.76 -5.01
CA VAL A 54 6.38 5.56 -5.14
C VAL A 54 7.53 4.76 -4.56
N ALA A 55 8.40 4.26 -5.43
CA ALA A 55 9.60 3.54 -5.00
C ALA A 55 10.77 4.52 -4.83
N ASP A 56 11.38 4.51 -3.64
CA ASP A 56 12.60 5.23 -3.37
C ASP A 56 13.84 4.44 -3.79
N ARG A 57 14.90 5.14 -4.18
CA ARG A 57 16.17 4.56 -4.61
C ARG A 57 16.89 3.81 -3.48
N MET A 58 16.60 4.10 -2.22
CA MET A 58 17.17 3.38 -1.07
C MET A 58 16.42 2.06 -0.74
N GLY A 59 15.36 1.74 -1.50
CA GLY A 59 14.63 0.48 -1.39
C GLY A 59 13.43 0.50 -0.45
N ALA A 60 12.99 1.69 -0.02
CA ALA A 60 11.67 1.87 0.59
C ALA A 60 10.61 2.11 -0.50
N THR A 61 9.38 1.68 -0.26
CA THR A 61 8.24 1.90 -1.15
C THR A 61 7.12 2.56 -0.37
N ALA A 62 6.73 3.75 -0.81
CA ALA A 62 5.56 4.46 -0.30
C ALA A 62 4.33 4.13 -1.16
N PHE A 63 3.20 4.01 -0.50
CA PHE A 63 1.90 3.75 -1.09
C PHE A 63 0.93 4.83 -0.62
N VAL A 64 0.41 5.61 -1.56
CA VAL A 64 -0.59 6.64 -1.29
C VAL A 64 -1.96 6.05 -1.58
N GLU A 65 -2.73 5.77 -0.53
CA GLU A 65 -4.07 5.21 -0.62
C GLU A 65 -5.06 6.27 -1.06
N LEU A 66 -5.88 5.94 -2.06
CA LEU A 66 -6.83 6.83 -2.68
C LEU A 66 -8.26 6.37 -2.40
N ASN A 67 -9.15 7.34 -2.20
CA ASN A 67 -10.58 7.15 -2.24
C ASN A 67 -11.10 6.91 -3.67
N ALA A 68 -12.41 6.68 -3.78
CA ALA A 68 -13.10 6.53 -5.06
C ALA A 68 -13.03 7.79 -5.95
N ASP A 69 -12.84 8.97 -5.35
CA ASP A 69 -12.72 10.28 -6.01
C ASP A 69 -11.26 10.69 -6.28
N ASP A 70 -10.31 9.75 -6.18
CA ASP A 70 -8.86 9.98 -6.31
C ASP A 70 -8.24 10.88 -5.20
N THR A 71 -8.99 11.21 -4.14
CA THR A 71 -8.45 11.95 -2.99
C THR A 71 -7.55 11.04 -2.14
N PRO A 72 -6.31 11.46 -1.81
CA PRO A 72 -5.46 10.73 -0.87
C PRO A 72 -6.08 10.64 0.53
N VAL A 73 -6.08 9.45 1.13
CA VAL A 73 -6.61 9.21 2.48
C VAL A 73 -5.68 8.42 3.39
N GLY A 74 -4.60 7.89 2.84
CA GLY A 74 -3.66 7.10 3.61
C GLY A 74 -2.28 7.15 2.99
N LEU A 75 -1.28 7.01 3.83
CA LEU A 75 0.08 6.76 3.40
C LEU A 75 0.60 5.54 4.13
N LEU A 76 1.08 4.57 3.37
CA LEU A 76 1.71 3.37 3.89
C LEU A 76 3.11 3.29 3.32
N THR A 77 4.13 3.15 4.18
CA THR A 77 5.51 3.01 3.73
C THR A 77 6.04 1.65 4.14
N VAL A 78 6.51 0.87 3.18
CA VAL A 78 7.22 -0.40 3.39
C VAL A 78 8.70 -0.17 3.22
N GLN A 79 9.49 -0.45 4.25
CA GLN A 79 10.95 -0.38 4.20
C GLN A 79 11.54 -1.63 3.56
N LYS A 80 12.83 -1.56 3.22
CA LYS A 80 13.57 -2.67 2.59
C LYS A 80 13.56 -3.95 3.41
N ASP A 81 13.54 -3.83 4.73
CA ASP A 81 13.49 -4.94 5.70
C ASP A 81 12.07 -5.42 6.01
N LEU A 82 11.08 -4.99 5.22
CA LEU A 82 9.65 -5.28 5.35
C LEU A 82 8.98 -4.70 6.60
N ARG A 83 9.63 -3.79 7.32
CA ARG A 83 8.92 -2.94 8.29
C ARG A 83 7.93 -2.05 7.56
N VAL A 84 6.75 -1.89 8.14
CA VAL A 84 5.71 -1.01 7.60
C VAL A 84 5.31 0.04 8.60
N ILE A 85 5.07 1.24 8.10
CA ILE A 85 4.38 2.30 8.84
C ILE A 85 3.13 2.62 8.03
N LYS A 86 1.96 2.42 8.63
CA LYS A 86 0.69 2.87 8.06
C LYS A 86 0.24 4.10 8.81
N SER A 87 0.05 5.17 8.05
CA SER A 87 -0.58 6.39 8.52
C SER A 87 -2.00 6.47 7.97
N SER A 88 -2.96 6.67 8.87
CA SER A 88 -4.33 6.98 8.50
C SER A 88 -4.48 8.49 8.56
N HIS A 89 -4.93 9.10 7.47
CA HIS A 89 -5.22 10.52 7.46
C HIS A 89 -6.70 10.67 7.08
N SER A 90 -7.51 11.16 8.01
CA SER A 90 -8.82 11.68 7.59
C SER A 90 -8.55 13.04 6.94
N ILE A 91 -8.61 13.10 5.61
CA ILE A 91 -8.58 14.38 4.91
C ILE A 91 -10.02 14.86 4.83
N ASP A 92 -10.30 15.99 5.46
CA ASP A 92 -11.62 16.60 5.38
C ASP A 92 -11.90 17.17 3.97
N PRO A 93 -13.14 17.55 3.63
CA PRO A 93 -13.47 18.11 2.32
C PRO A 93 -12.73 19.42 1.97
N PHE A 94 -12.04 20.04 2.93
CA PHE A 94 -11.25 21.25 2.74
C PHE A 94 -9.75 20.96 2.58
N GLY A 95 -9.35 19.69 2.56
CA GLY A 95 -7.95 19.28 2.43
C GLY A 95 -7.16 19.29 3.74
N MET A 96 -7.82 19.44 4.88
CA MET A 96 -7.17 19.46 6.19
C MET A 96 -6.98 18.05 6.72
N VAL A 97 -5.77 17.75 7.24
CA VAL A 97 -5.44 16.46 7.84
C VAL A 97 -5.91 16.41 9.28
N LEU A 98 -6.90 15.56 9.57
CA LEU A 98 -7.43 15.31 10.90
C LEU A 98 -6.86 13.99 11.45
N ALA A 99 -6.14 14.11 12.57
CA ALA A 99 -5.58 13.03 13.40
C ALA A 99 -4.67 12.01 12.65
N PRO A 100 -3.36 12.28 12.50
CA PRO A 100 -2.42 11.31 11.94
C PRO A 100 -2.16 10.19 12.95
N SER A 101 -2.92 9.09 12.90
CA SER A 101 -2.50 7.86 13.57
C SER A 101 -1.39 7.21 12.74
N GLN A 102 -0.24 6.97 13.35
CA GLN A 102 0.85 6.21 12.75
C GLN A 102 1.02 4.90 13.50
N ASN A 103 0.86 3.81 12.78
CA ASN A 103 0.91 2.48 13.33
C ASN A 103 2.03 1.71 12.63
N ALA A 104 2.92 1.13 13.44
CA ALA A 104 4.01 0.32 12.95
C ALA A 104 3.56 -1.13 12.75
N GLY A 105 4.28 -1.86 11.91
CA GLY A 105 4.01 -3.26 11.64
C GLY A 105 5.12 -3.95 10.89
N VAL A 106 4.87 -5.20 10.53
CA VAL A 106 5.79 -6.02 9.74
C VAL A 106 5.04 -6.72 8.61
N CYS A 107 5.59 -6.67 7.42
CA CYS A 107 5.10 -7.37 6.25
C CYS A 107 5.84 -8.67 6.01
N THR A 108 5.15 -9.61 5.40
CA THR A 108 5.72 -10.86 4.88
C THR A 108 5.37 -10.95 3.40
N ARG A 109 6.33 -11.43 2.60
CA ARG A 109 6.06 -11.71 1.18
C ARG A 109 5.27 -13.00 1.09
N SER A 110 4.13 -12.94 0.45
CA SER A 110 3.28 -14.10 0.21
C SER A 110 3.22 -14.37 -1.30
N ARG A 111 3.44 -15.63 -1.68
CA ARG A 111 3.23 -16.10 -3.05
C ARG A 111 1.74 -16.30 -3.33
#